data_AF-A0AAI9LKV0-F1
#
_entry.id   AF-A0AAI9LKV0-F1
#
_cell.length_a   1.000
_cell.length_b   1.000
_cell.length_c   1.000
_cell.angle_alpha   90.00
_cell.angle_beta   90.00
_cell.angle_gamma   90.00
#
_symmetry.space_group_name_H-M   'P 1'
#
loop_
_entity.id
_entity.type
_entity.pdbx_description
1 polymer ?
#
loop_
_entity_poly.entity_id
_entity_poly.type
_entity_poly.pdbx_seq_one_letter_code
_entity_poly.pdbx_strand_id
1 'polypeptide(L)'
;MWSNKNGKLRLNDFTYRNIIGRGGRMFRHFIGNIYILERPPAPADTQLDLTFPDELLAEVDEQEFRQALTKDQIAKILLYKEEMAAVLGQEVFERLKEEGALISGDTTLITEIALEISRNRKSWRGLAILNSASNEHWAWILYKVLRLAPGDWEAPYTKFVEFVRTLTYNWTCSIPELLDQLDEQDVTIEQFFKLERNATFKLTALLSDINVLQKEILAELHLDISPFIAKLSKAFLPSCVLELEEYGLPRMLTKKLHTAKILNFEDEGLTLHAALEALGQIPSEKIAKTAQLDDFDRYVLEYFLEGIARH
;
A
#
# COMPACT_ATOMS: atom_id res chain seq x y z
N MET A 1 -18.80 -34.33 5.45
CA MET A 1 -19.51 -33.81 4.26
C MET A 1 -20.70 -34.72 4.00
N TRP A 2 -21.92 -34.18 3.91
CA TRP A 2 -23.17 -34.96 3.87
C TRP A 2 -23.66 -35.30 2.44
N SER A 3 -23.21 -34.57 1.41
CA SER A 3 -23.50 -34.90 0.01
C SER A 3 -22.38 -34.48 -0.94
N ASN A 4 -22.09 -35.30 -1.96
CA ASN A 4 -21.17 -35.05 -3.07
C ASN A 4 -21.82 -34.16 -4.15
N LYS A 5 -22.70 -33.24 -3.73
CA LYS A 5 -23.40 -32.29 -4.59
C LYS A 5 -23.04 -30.86 -4.22
N ASN A 6 -22.64 -30.08 -5.22
CA ASN A 6 -22.60 -28.63 -5.16
C ASN A 6 -23.82 -28.10 -5.94
N GLY A 7 -24.94 -27.89 -5.24
CA GLY A 7 -26.24 -27.59 -5.87
C GLY A 7 -26.76 -28.77 -6.71
N LYS A 8 -26.93 -28.58 -8.03
CA LYS A 8 -27.36 -29.63 -8.98
C LYS A 8 -26.20 -30.49 -9.51
N LEU A 9 -24.95 -30.04 -9.36
CA LEU A 9 -23.76 -30.68 -9.95
C LEU A 9 -23.02 -31.53 -8.91
N ARG A 10 -22.27 -32.53 -9.37
CA ARG A 10 -21.37 -33.31 -8.50
C ARG A 10 -20.15 -32.46 -8.11
N LEU A 11 -19.64 -32.66 -6.90
CA LEU A 11 -18.41 -32.02 -6.40
C LEU A 11 -17.22 -32.49 -7.25
N ASN A 12 -16.37 -31.56 -7.69
CA ASN A 12 -15.14 -31.86 -8.43
C ASN A 12 -13.97 -32.14 -7.46
N ASP A 13 -12.92 -32.84 -7.92
CA ASP A 13 -11.76 -33.23 -7.08
C ASP A 13 -11.07 -32.00 -6.46
N PHE A 14 -10.94 -30.90 -7.22
CA PHE A 14 -10.35 -29.65 -6.73
C PHE A 14 -11.12 -29.02 -5.55
N THR A 15 -12.45 -28.93 -5.63
CA THR A 15 -13.27 -28.39 -4.54
C THR A 15 -13.26 -29.33 -3.34
N TYR A 16 -13.28 -30.64 -3.58
CA TYR A 16 -13.15 -31.65 -2.53
C TYR A 16 -11.82 -31.47 -1.76
N ARG A 17 -10.68 -31.32 -2.47
CA ARG A 17 -9.36 -31.07 -1.87
C ARG A 17 -9.29 -29.75 -1.08
N ASN A 18 -9.90 -28.68 -1.59
CA ASN A 18 -9.96 -27.40 -0.87
C ASN A 18 -10.75 -27.49 0.44
N ILE A 19 -11.85 -28.26 0.47
CA ILE A 19 -12.67 -28.41 1.68
C ILE A 19 -11.93 -29.23 2.74
N ILE A 20 -11.29 -30.33 2.35
CA ILE A 20 -10.52 -31.15 3.31
C ILE A 20 -9.27 -30.41 3.83
N GLY A 21 -8.65 -29.57 2.99
CA GLY A 21 -7.48 -28.76 3.37
C GLY A 21 -7.78 -27.71 4.44
N ARG A 22 -9.05 -27.29 4.59
CA ARG A 22 -9.49 -26.30 5.59
C ARG A 22 -10.00 -26.92 6.90
N GLY A 23 -9.84 -28.23 7.10
CA GLY A 23 -10.31 -28.93 8.30
C GLY A 23 -9.54 -28.60 9.59
N GLY A 24 -8.33 -28.04 9.48
CA GLY A 24 -7.52 -27.60 10.62
C GLY A 24 -7.73 -26.12 10.95
N ARG A 25 -7.64 -25.76 12.23
CA ARG A 25 -7.58 -24.36 12.68
C ARG A 25 -6.19 -24.04 13.16
N MET A 26 -5.50 -23.15 12.44
CA MET A 26 -4.17 -22.67 12.82
C MET A 26 -4.23 -22.11 14.26
N PHE A 27 -3.27 -22.48 15.10
CA PHE A 27 -3.10 -22.04 16.50
C PHE A 27 -4.07 -22.61 17.56
N ARG A 28 -4.89 -23.63 17.26
CA ARG A 28 -5.73 -24.28 18.30
C ARG A 28 -5.88 -25.81 18.17
N HIS A 29 -6.11 -26.32 16.96
CA HIS A 29 -6.19 -27.76 16.69
C HIS A 29 -5.45 -28.08 15.39
N PHE A 30 -4.24 -28.62 15.52
CA PHE A 30 -3.38 -28.99 14.38
C PHE A 30 -3.93 -30.18 13.58
N ILE A 31 -4.82 -31.00 14.17
CA ILE A 31 -5.47 -32.15 13.52
C ILE A 31 -6.99 -31.91 13.53
N GLY A 32 -7.59 -31.87 12.33
CA GLY A 32 -9.03 -31.82 12.14
C GLY A 32 -9.54 -33.16 11.59
N ASN A 33 -10.46 -33.82 12.28
CA ASN A 33 -11.05 -35.07 11.82
C ASN A 33 -12.20 -34.79 10.85
N ILE A 34 -12.03 -35.14 9.57
CA ILE A 34 -13.03 -34.95 8.54
C ILE A 34 -13.70 -36.29 8.23
N TYR A 35 -14.99 -36.40 8.55
CA TYR A 35 -15.79 -37.58 8.24
C TYR A 35 -16.57 -37.38 6.94
N ILE A 36 -16.41 -38.32 6.02
CA ILE A 36 -17.05 -38.33 4.70
C ILE A 36 -17.98 -39.53 4.64
N LEU A 37 -19.26 -39.28 4.35
CA LEU A 37 -20.32 -40.30 4.33
C LEU A 37 -20.68 -40.77 2.90
N GLU A 38 -20.06 -40.18 1.87
CA GLU A 38 -20.31 -40.49 0.45
C GLU A 38 -18.98 -40.72 -0.29
N ARG A 39 -18.98 -41.54 -1.35
CA ARG A 39 -17.74 -41.88 -2.08
C ARG A 39 -17.08 -40.61 -2.65
N PRO A 40 -15.76 -40.40 -2.44
CA PRO A 40 -15.07 -39.22 -2.96
C PRO A 40 -15.10 -39.18 -4.50
N PRO A 41 -15.03 -37.99 -5.12
CA PRO A 41 -14.90 -37.86 -6.57
C PRO A 41 -13.63 -38.57 -7.06
N ALA A 42 -13.64 -39.02 -8.32
CA ALA A 42 -12.46 -39.62 -8.92
C ALA A 42 -11.32 -38.58 -9.00
N PRO A 43 -10.07 -38.94 -8.68
CA PRO A 43 -8.93 -38.05 -8.84
C PRO A 43 -8.84 -37.60 -10.29
N ALA A 44 -8.74 -36.29 -10.51
CA ALA A 44 -8.55 -35.72 -11.84
C ALA A 44 -7.23 -34.94 -11.85
N ASP A 45 -6.40 -35.17 -12.87
CA ASP A 45 -5.24 -34.31 -13.11
C ASP A 45 -5.74 -32.92 -13.44
N THR A 46 -5.57 -32.02 -12.48
CA THR A 46 -5.90 -30.61 -12.66
C THR A 46 -4.65 -29.94 -13.22
N GLN A 47 -4.51 -29.94 -14.55
CA GLN A 47 -3.54 -29.05 -15.19
C GLN A 47 -4.05 -27.62 -15.05
N LEU A 48 -3.33 -26.82 -14.26
CA LEU A 48 -3.51 -25.37 -14.25
C LEU A 48 -2.80 -24.83 -15.48
N ASP A 49 -3.56 -24.27 -16.41
CA ASP A 49 -3.00 -23.53 -17.53
C ASP A 49 -2.55 -22.17 -16.97
N LEU A 50 -1.24 -22.00 -16.82
CA LEU A 50 -0.63 -20.78 -16.33
C LEU A 50 -0.36 -19.86 -17.51
N THR A 51 -1.28 -18.94 -17.76
CA THR A 51 -1.07 -17.87 -18.74
C THR A 51 -0.28 -16.74 -18.13
N PHE A 52 0.64 -16.14 -18.90
CA PHE A 52 1.34 -14.93 -18.46
C PHE A 52 0.32 -13.78 -18.31
N PRO A 53 0.16 -13.22 -17.11
CA PRO A 53 -0.67 -12.05 -16.91
C PRO A 53 0.00 -10.81 -17.49
N ASP A 54 -0.81 -9.83 -17.89
CA ASP A 54 -0.31 -8.62 -18.54
C ASP A 54 0.57 -7.76 -17.60
N GLU A 55 0.38 -7.87 -16.28
CA GLU A 55 1.17 -7.12 -15.30
C GLU A 55 2.65 -7.58 -15.21
N LEU A 56 2.99 -8.74 -15.75
CA LEU A 56 4.37 -9.25 -15.75
C LEU A 56 5.12 -8.96 -17.05
N LEU A 57 4.46 -8.38 -18.05
CA LEU A 57 5.06 -8.19 -19.39
C LEU A 57 6.25 -7.23 -19.39
N ALA A 58 6.33 -6.29 -18.44
CA ALA A 58 7.45 -5.34 -18.34
C ALA A 58 8.80 -6.06 -18.09
N GLU A 59 8.78 -7.14 -17.31
CA GLU A 59 9.99 -7.86 -16.90
C GLU A 59 10.36 -8.99 -17.86
N VAL A 60 9.39 -9.50 -18.62
CA VAL A 60 9.55 -10.67 -19.49
C VAL A 60 10.47 -10.39 -20.67
N ASP A 61 11.36 -11.34 -20.96
CA ASP A 61 12.10 -11.39 -22.22
C ASP A 61 11.25 -12.08 -23.31
N GLU A 62 10.86 -11.31 -24.31
CA GLU A 62 10.07 -11.79 -25.45
C GLU A 62 10.76 -12.88 -26.28
N GLN A 63 12.10 -12.98 -26.23
CA GLN A 63 12.87 -14.00 -26.95
C GLN A 63 12.88 -15.32 -26.16
N GLU A 64 13.02 -15.25 -24.85
CA GLU A 64 13.00 -16.42 -23.97
C GLU A 64 11.60 -17.04 -23.87
N PHE A 65 10.56 -16.20 -23.74
CA PHE A 65 9.18 -16.65 -23.50
C PHE A 65 8.28 -16.60 -24.75
N ARG A 66 8.87 -16.49 -25.95
CA ARG A 66 8.14 -16.35 -27.22
C ARG A 66 7.07 -17.40 -27.47
N GLN A 67 7.25 -18.62 -26.96
CA GLN A 67 6.32 -19.74 -27.13
C GLN A 67 5.12 -19.68 -26.17
N ALA A 68 5.25 -18.96 -25.05
CA ALA A 68 4.23 -18.84 -24.03
C ALA A 68 3.45 -17.51 -24.09
N LEU A 69 3.95 -16.53 -24.84
CA LEU A 69 3.31 -15.24 -25.05
C LEU A 69 2.39 -15.24 -26.27
N THR A 70 1.27 -14.54 -26.16
CA THR A 70 0.40 -14.29 -27.32
C THR A 70 1.03 -13.25 -28.27
N LYS A 71 0.58 -13.23 -29.53
CA LYS A 71 1.04 -12.21 -30.50
C LYS A 71 0.75 -10.79 -30.03
N ASP A 72 -0.39 -10.58 -29.36
CA ASP A 72 -0.79 -9.28 -28.84
C ASP A 72 0.12 -8.86 -27.67
N GLN A 73 0.48 -9.78 -26.78
CA GLN A 73 1.43 -9.51 -25.69
C GLN A 73 2.83 -9.18 -26.22
N ILE A 74 3.31 -9.90 -27.23
CA ILE A 74 4.59 -9.58 -27.89
C ILE A 74 4.53 -8.17 -28.51
N ALA A 75 3.43 -7.83 -29.19
CA ALA A 75 3.26 -6.50 -29.76
C ALA A 75 3.25 -5.40 -28.69
N LYS A 76 2.60 -5.63 -27.53
CA LYS A 76 2.62 -4.72 -26.39
C LYS A 76 4.04 -4.51 -25.84
N ILE A 77 4.81 -5.59 -25.65
CA ILE A 77 6.19 -5.50 -25.15
C ILE A 77 7.07 -4.71 -26.12
N LEU A 78 6.99 -4.99 -27.43
CA LEU A 78 7.77 -4.27 -28.44
C LEU A 78 7.41 -2.79 -28.49
N LEU A 79 6.12 -2.46 -28.48
CA LEU A 79 5.64 -1.08 -28.45
C LEU A 79 6.14 -0.35 -27.19
N TYR A 80 6.02 -0.98 -26.02
CA TYR A 80 6.53 -0.46 -24.75
C TYR A 80 8.04 -0.15 -24.84
N LYS A 81 8.85 -1.09 -25.34
CA LYS A 81 10.29 -0.89 -25.51
C LYS A 81 10.61 0.28 -26.46
N GLU A 82 9.94 0.34 -27.61
CA GLU A 82 10.15 1.41 -28.59
C GLU A 82 9.79 2.78 -28.03
N GLU A 83 8.64 2.91 -27.36
CA GLU A 83 8.18 4.18 -26.79
C GLU A 83 9.07 4.64 -25.63
N MET A 84 9.45 3.72 -24.74
CA MET A 84 10.31 4.05 -23.61
C MET A 84 11.73 4.41 -24.07
N ALA A 85 12.30 3.68 -25.04
CA ALA A 85 13.59 4.02 -25.62
C ALA A 85 13.57 5.36 -26.35
N ALA A 86 12.45 5.73 -27.00
CA ALA A 86 12.30 7.03 -27.64
C ALA A 86 12.22 8.20 -26.64
N VAL A 87 11.67 7.98 -25.45
CA VAL A 87 11.51 9.03 -24.42
C VAL A 87 12.75 9.16 -23.53
N LEU A 88 13.31 8.04 -23.07
CA LEU A 88 14.41 7.99 -22.09
C LEU A 88 15.79 7.79 -22.73
N GLY A 89 15.84 7.21 -23.94
CA GLY A 89 17.05 6.63 -24.52
C GLY A 89 17.22 5.17 -24.12
N GLN A 90 17.80 4.37 -25.02
CA GLN A 90 17.97 2.92 -24.85
C GLN A 90 18.76 2.57 -23.57
N GLU A 91 19.90 3.23 -23.35
CA GLU A 91 20.79 2.94 -22.21
C GLU A 91 20.12 3.22 -20.86
N VAL A 92 19.34 4.32 -20.77
CA VAL A 92 18.61 4.68 -19.54
C VAL A 92 17.49 3.69 -19.27
N PHE A 93 16.74 3.32 -20.30
CA PHE A 93 15.64 2.38 -20.18
C PHE A 93 16.12 0.98 -19.76
N GLU A 94 17.20 0.47 -20.37
CA GLU A 94 17.81 -0.81 -19.98
C GLU A 94 18.29 -0.78 -18.53
N ARG A 95 18.96 0.30 -18.11
CA ARG A 95 19.38 0.48 -16.71
C ARG A 95 18.20 0.45 -15.74
N LEU A 96 17.14 1.22 -15.99
CA LEU A 96 15.95 1.25 -15.12
C LEU A 96 15.28 -0.13 -15.02
N LYS A 97 15.29 -0.90 -16.11
CA LYS A 97 14.77 -2.27 -16.14
C LYS A 97 15.63 -3.21 -15.28
N GLU A 98 16.95 -3.15 -15.42
CA GLU A 98 17.88 -3.99 -14.63
C GLU A 98 17.84 -3.68 -13.13
N GLU A 99 17.68 -2.40 -12.78
CA GLU A 99 17.60 -1.96 -11.38
C GLU A 99 16.25 -2.27 -10.72
N GLY A 100 15.23 -2.64 -11.49
CA GLY A 100 13.86 -2.79 -10.98
C GLY A 100 13.33 -1.49 -10.37
N ALA A 101 13.68 -0.36 -10.96
CA ALA A 101 13.44 0.97 -10.37
C ALA A 101 11.96 1.38 -10.35
N LEU A 102 11.13 0.77 -11.21
CA LEU A 102 9.70 1.02 -11.31
C LEU A 102 8.93 -0.01 -10.49
N ILE A 103 7.92 0.47 -9.74
CA ILE A 103 7.06 -0.33 -8.89
C ILE A 103 5.91 -0.95 -9.68
N SER A 104 5.30 -0.19 -10.61
CA SER A 104 4.22 -0.72 -11.45
C SER A 104 4.75 -1.69 -12.49
N GLY A 105 4.09 -2.85 -12.62
CA GLY A 105 4.30 -3.77 -13.74
C GLY A 105 3.48 -3.42 -14.99
N ASP A 106 2.58 -2.44 -14.89
CA ASP A 106 1.71 -2.03 -16.01
C ASP A 106 2.51 -1.20 -17.03
N THR A 107 2.90 -1.87 -18.11
CA THR A 107 3.63 -1.25 -19.23
C THR A 107 2.89 -0.05 -19.84
N THR A 108 1.55 -0.08 -19.86
CA THR A 108 0.75 1.00 -20.46
C THR A 108 0.77 2.23 -19.58
N LEU A 109 0.57 2.07 -18.28
CA LEU A 109 0.65 3.16 -17.31
C LEU A 109 2.05 3.81 -17.32
N ILE A 110 3.12 3.00 -17.29
CA ILE A 110 4.50 3.52 -17.30
C ILE A 110 4.76 4.36 -18.56
N THR A 111 4.39 3.84 -19.74
CA THR A 111 4.50 4.57 -21.00
C THR A 111 3.72 5.88 -20.96
N GLU A 112 2.47 5.85 -20.49
CA GLU A 112 1.62 7.04 -20.39
C GLU A 112 2.26 8.11 -19.48
N ILE A 113 2.81 7.71 -18.33
CA ILE A 113 3.55 8.60 -17.44
C ILE A 113 4.74 9.23 -18.18
N ALA A 114 5.58 8.42 -18.81
CA ALA A 114 6.79 8.89 -19.49
C ALA A 114 6.45 9.87 -20.63
N LEU A 115 5.45 9.55 -21.46
CA LEU A 115 4.99 10.40 -22.55
C LEU A 115 4.39 11.71 -22.02
N GLU A 116 3.57 11.66 -20.98
CA GLU A 116 2.94 12.85 -20.39
C GLU A 116 3.96 13.78 -19.74
N ILE A 117 5.01 13.25 -19.09
CA ILE A 117 6.13 14.02 -18.57
C ILE A 117 6.91 14.68 -19.72
N SER A 118 7.23 13.91 -20.76
CA SER A 118 8.02 14.39 -21.91
C SER A 118 7.30 15.47 -22.71
N ARG A 119 5.98 15.33 -22.93
CA ARG A 119 5.15 16.29 -23.68
C ARG A 119 4.88 17.57 -22.88
N ASN A 120 4.62 17.45 -21.57
CA ASN A 120 4.15 18.55 -20.74
C ASN A 120 5.17 19.01 -19.68
N ARG A 121 6.47 19.01 -20.03
CA ARG A 121 7.61 19.29 -19.13
C ARG A 121 7.42 20.45 -18.14
N LYS A 122 6.93 21.60 -18.62
CA LYS A 122 6.73 22.80 -17.79
C LYS A 122 5.73 22.58 -16.65
N SER A 123 4.67 21.81 -16.91
CA SER A 123 3.65 21.53 -15.89
C SER A 123 4.17 20.58 -14.82
N TRP A 124 5.00 19.61 -15.20
CA TRP A 124 5.58 18.63 -14.27
C TRP A 124 6.64 19.22 -13.35
N ARG A 125 7.15 20.43 -13.63
CA ARG A 125 7.91 21.24 -12.65
C ARG A 125 7.13 21.49 -11.36
N GLY A 126 5.80 21.51 -11.43
CA GLY A 126 4.94 21.69 -10.27
C GLY A 126 4.95 20.53 -9.28
N LEU A 127 5.57 19.38 -9.60
CA LEU A 127 5.83 18.33 -8.60
C LEU A 127 6.62 18.83 -7.40
N ALA A 128 7.48 19.85 -7.57
CA ALA A 128 8.24 20.45 -6.48
C ALA A 128 7.35 21.03 -5.37
N ILE A 129 6.12 21.39 -5.70
CA ILE A 129 5.12 21.90 -4.75
C ILE A 129 4.76 20.81 -3.71
N LEU A 130 4.87 19.52 -4.03
CA LEU A 130 4.61 18.46 -3.04
C LEU A 130 5.59 18.49 -1.86
N ASN A 131 6.78 19.06 -2.04
CA ASN A 131 7.75 19.25 -0.95
C ASN A 131 7.57 20.57 -0.19
N SER A 132 6.62 21.44 -0.58
CA SER A 132 6.42 22.71 0.12
C SER A 132 5.81 22.50 1.50
N ALA A 133 6.13 23.41 2.43
CA ALA A 133 5.59 23.38 3.79
C ALA A 133 4.07 23.57 3.84
N SER A 134 3.49 24.31 2.88
CA SER A 134 2.04 24.46 2.72
C SER A 134 1.51 23.44 1.71
N ASN A 135 0.33 22.88 2.00
CA ASN A 135 -0.37 21.94 1.12
C ASN A 135 -1.45 22.61 0.24
N GLU A 136 -1.62 23.94 0.32
CA GLU A 136 -2.68 24.69 -0.39
C GLU A 136 -2.60 24.52 -1.92
N HIS A 137 -1.39 24.40 -2.44
CA HIS A 137 -1.14 24.31 -3.88
C HIS A 137 -0.99 22.87 -4.38
N TRP A 138 -1.16 21.87 -3.50
CA TRP A 138 -1.04 20.46 -3.89
C TRP A 138 -2.18 20.00 -4.78
N ALA A 139 -3.37 20.58 -4.62
CA ALA A 139 -4.57 20.08 -5.28
C ALA A 139 -4.39 19.93 -6.80
N TRP A 140 -3.87 20.96 -7.47
CA TRP A 140 -3.67 20.95 -8.91
C TRP A 140 -2.73 19.83 -9.38
N ILE A 141 -1.58 19.66 -8.72
CA ILE A 141 -0.62 18.63 -9.13
C ILE A 141 -1.11 17.23 -8.78
N LEU A 142 -1.80 17.06 -7.64
CA LEU A 142 -2.44 15.80 -7.29
C LEU A 142 -3.52 15.42 -8.30
N TYR A 143 -4.41 16.33 -8.70
CA TYR A 143 -5.38 16.05 -9.77
C TYR A 143 -4.71 15.59 -11.07
N LYS A 144 -3.56 16.18 -11.42
CA LYS A 144 -2.80 15.79 -12.61
C LYS A 144 -2.23 14.38 -12.46
N VAL A 145 -1.67 14.04 -11.30
CA VAL A 145 -1.18 12.69 -10.99
C VAL A 145 -2.32 11.66 -11.04
N LEU A 146 -3.44 11.91 -10.38
CA LEU A 146 -4.57 10.96 -10.31
C LEU A 146 -5.17 10.67 -11.69
N ARG A 147 -5.09 11.60 -12.64
CA ARG A 147 -5.60 11.42 -14.01
C ARG A 147 -4.81 10.42 -14.83
N LEU A 148 -3.58 10.09 -14.43
CA LEU A 148 -2.77 9.05 -15.09
C LEU A 148 -3.29 7.64 -14.82
N ALA A 149 -3.94 7.42 -13.68
CA ALA A 149 -4.50 6.13 -13.29
C ALA A 149 -6.02 6.27 -13.03
N PRO A 150 -6.84 6.44 -14.09
CA PRO A 150 -8.27 6.67 -13.93
C PRO A 150 -8.98 5.40 -13.43
N GLY A 151 -9.71 5.54 -12.32
CA GLY A 151 -10.53 4.45 -11.76
C GLY A 151 -9.94 3.74 -10.54
N ASP A 152 -8.65 3.93 -10.24
CA ASP A 152 -7.97 3.18 -9.17
C ASP A 152 -8.21 3.71 -7.75
N TRP A 153 -8.81 4.90 -7.63
CA TRP A 153 -8.86 5.65 -6.38
C TRP A 153 -10.07 5.33 -5.49
N GLU A 154 -11.07 4.62 -6.04
CA GLU A 154 -12.29 4.21 -5.33
C GLU A 154 -13.06 5.37 -4.66
N ALA A 155 -12.83 6.60 -5.15
CA ALA A 155 -13.45 7.84 -4.72
C ALA A 155 -13.33 8.90 -5.84
N PRO A 156 -14.20 9.92 -5.87
CA PRO A 156 -14.02 11.08 -6.73
C PRO A 156 -12.66 11.75 -6.47
N TYR A 157 -12.02 12.29 -7.52
CA TYR A 157 -10.70 12.92 -7.37
C TYR A 157 -10.70 14.04 -6.34
N THR A 158 -11.75 14.87 -6.29
CA THR A 158 -11.85 15.95 -5.30
C THR A 158 -11.80 15.42 -3.89
N LYS A 159 -12.59 14.39 -3.59
CA LYS A 159 -12.61 13.74 -2.28
C LYS A 159 -11.22 13.19 -1.92
N PHE A 160 -10.56 12.49 -2.84
CA PHE A 160 -9.24 11.90 -2.58
C PHE A 160 -8.13 12.95 -2.43
N VAL A 161 -8.14 14.00 -3.25
CA VAL A 161 -7.17 15.11 -3.17
C VAL A 161 -7.30 15.85 -1.84
N GLU A 162 -8.52 16.22 -1.44
CA GLU A 162 -8.75 16.87 -0.14
C GLU A 162 -8.39 15.94 1.02
N PHE A 163 -8.69 14.65 0.92
CA PHE A 163 -8.24 13.67 1.90
C PHE A 163 -6.71 13.65 2.06
N VAL A 164 -5.94 13.60 0.97
CA VAL A 164 -4.46 13.60 1.03
C VAL A 164 -3.92 14.90 1.65
N ARG A 165 -4.56 16.04 1.38
CA ARG A 165 -4.22 17.33 2.02
C ARG A 165 -4.48 17.28 3.52
N THR A 166 -5.66 16.80 3.94
CA THR A 166 -6.02 16.66 5.36
C THR A 166 -5.12 15.66 6.08
N LEU A 167 -4.66 14.60 5.39
CA LEU A 167 -3.76 13.59 5.96
C LEU A 167 -2.43 14.18 6.45
N THR A 168 -2.01 15.36 5.98
CA THR A 168 -0.82 16.05 6.51
C THR A 168 -0.92 16.37 8.00
N TYR A 169 -2.13 16.51 8.53
CA TYR A 169 -2.40 16.76 9.94
C TYR A 169 -2.63 15.48 10.74
N ASN A 170 -2.37 14.30 10.15
CA ASN A 170 -2.64 13.01 10.78
C ASN A 170 -1.84 12.79 12.07
N TRP A 171 -0.70 13.46 12.27
CA TRP A 171 -0.01 13.38 13.55
C TRP A 171 -0.59 14.34 14.60
N THR A 172 -0.92 15.57 14.20
CA THR A 172 -1.32 16.65 15.11
C THR A 172 -2.80 16.63 15.49
N CYS A 173 -3.67 16.06 14.65
CA CYS A 173 -5.12 16.01 14.86
C CYS A 173 -5.58 14.56 15.10
N SER A 174 -6.65 14.39 15.85
CA SER A 174 -7.36 13.12 16.02
C SER A 174 -8.19 12.77 14.78
N ILE A 175 -8.55 11.50 14.61
CA ILE A 175 -9.37 11.07 13.47
C ILE A 175 -10.72 11.83 13.42
N PRO A 176 -11.45 12.03 14.53
CA PRO A 176 -12.66 12.86 14.50
C PRO A 176 -12.42 14.27 13.98
N GLU A 177 -11.35 14.96 14.41
CA GLU A 177 -11.02 16.31 13.92
C GLU A 177 -10.65 16.32 12.43
N LEU A 178 -10.01 15.26 11.92
CA LEU A 178 -9.74 15.11 10.48
C LEU A 178 -11.02 14.87 9.68
N LEU A 179 -11.97 14.10 10.24
CA LEU A 179 -13.28 13.86 9.64
C LEU A 179 -14.10 15.16 9.59
N ASP A 180 -14.06 15.97 10.65
CA ASP A 180 -14.71 17.29 10.68
C ASP A 180 -14.15 18.23 9.59
N GLN A 181 -12.83 18.18 9.32
CA GLN A 181 -12.22 18.92 8.20
C GLN A 181 -12.65 18.39 6.82
N LEU A 182 -13.17 17.17 6.75
CA LEU A 182 -13.60 16.49 5.52
C LEU A 182 -15.12 16.41 5.39
N ASP A 183 -15.87 17.14 6.23
CA ASP A 183 -17.34 17.11 6.26
C ASP A 183 -17.95 17.49 4.90
N GLU A 184 -17.40 18.49 4.22
CA GLU A 184 -17.83 18.88 2.87
C GLU A 184 -17.72 17.74 1.84
N GLN A 185 -16.76 16.84 2.05
CA GLN A 185 -16.52 15.69 1.18
C GLN A 185 -17.28 14.44 1.64
N ASP A 186 -18.05 14.51 2.74
CA ASP A 186 -18.83 13.41 3.30
C ASP A 186 -17.98 12.12 3.42
N VAL A 187 -16.83 12.25 4.09
CA VAL A 187 -15.93 11.12 4.35
C VAL A 187 -16.35 10.44 5.65
N THR A 188 -16.75 9.18 5.56
CA THR A 188 -17.05 8.37 6.74
C THR A 188 -15.79 7.76 7.35
N ILE A 189 -15.88 7.25 8.59
CA ILE A 189 -14.77 6.54 9.24
C ILE A 189 -14.25 5.34 8.44
N GLU A 190 -15.14 4.56 7.81
CA GLU A 190 -14.75 3.43 6.96
C GLU A 190 -14.05 3.91 5.69
N GLN A 191 -14.54 5.01 5.10
CA GLN A 191 -13.92 5.63 3.95
C GLN A 191 -12.55 6.21 4.30
N PHE A 192 -12.37 6.78 5.49
CA PHE A 192 -11.09 7.32 5.94
C PHE A 192 -9.97 6.28 5.83
N PHE A 193 -10.14 5.09 6.42
CA PHE A 193 -9.12 4.05 6.36
C PHE A 193 -8.93 3.48 4.95
N LYS A 194 -10.00 3.43 4.16
CA LYS A 194 -9.93 3.03 2.76
C LYS A 194 -9.11 4.01 1.91
N LEU A 195 -9.35 5.30 2.08
CA LEU A 195 -8.62 6.38 1.41
C LEU A 195 -7.18 6.43 1.90
N GLU A 196 -6.94 6.23 3.21
CA GLU A 196 -5.61 6.14 3.79
C GLU A 196 -4.80 5.02 3.14
N ARG A 197 -5.38 3.83 3.00
CA ARG A 197 -4.73 2.71 2.29
C ARG A 197 -4.43 3.07 0.84
N ASN A 198 -5.38 3.70 0.13
CA ASN A 198 -5.13 4.11 -1.25
C ASN A 198 -4.04 5.18 -1.36
N ALA A 199 -3.94 6.09 -0.38
CA ALA A 199 -2.89 7.10 -0.32
C ALA A 199 -1.51 6.50 0.00
N THR A 200 -1.42 5.63 1.00
CA THR A 200 -0.17 5.02 1.50
C THR A 200 0.41 3.96 0.57
N PHE A 201 -0.42 3.29 -0.26
CA PHE A 201 0.02 2.24 -1.18
C PHE A 201 -0.08 2.63 -2.66
N LYS A 202 -1.27 3.01 -3.15
CA LYS A 202 -1.48 3.25 -4.59
C LYS A 202 -0.86 4.57 -5.04
N LEU A 203 -1.12 5.65 -4.30
CA LEU A 203 -0.60 6.98 -4.66
C LEU A 203 0.92 7.06 -4.48
N THR A 204 1.48 6.42 -3.44
CA THR A 204 2.92 6.33 -3.24
C THR A 204 3.61 5.55 -4.36
N ALA A 205 3.06 4.41 -4.78
CA ALA A 205 3.59 3.64 -5.90
C ALA A 205 3.61 4.49 -7.18
N LEU A 206 2.48 5.12 -7.52
CA LEU A 206 2.38 5.99 -8.70
C LEU A 206 3.36 7.17 -8.63
N LEU A 207 3.47 7.84 -7.48
CA LEU A 207 4.41 8.95 -7.32
C LEU A 207 5.87 8.49 -7.36
N SER A 208 6.18 7.28 -6.91
CA SER A 208 7.52 6.71 -7.01
C SER A 208 7.92 6.50 -8.47
N ASP A 209 7.04 5.90 -9.27
CA ASP A 209 7.28 5.70 -10.71
C ASP A 209 7.42 7.04 -11.43
N ILE A 210 6.56 8.01 -11.08
CA ILE A 210 6.66 9.38 -11.59
C ILE A 210 8.00 10.01 -11.20
N ASN A 211 8.46 9.87 -9.94
CA ASN A 211 9.73 10.44 -9.46
C ASN A 211 10.93 9.85 -10.20
N VAL A 212 10.93 8.53 -10.43
CA VAL A 212 11.98 7.84 -11.19
C VAL A 212 12.02 8.35 -12.63
N LEU A 213 10.88 8.33 -13.33
CA LEU A 213 10.81 8.77 -14.73
C LEU A 213 11.10 10.26 -14.90
N GLN A 214 10.59 11.10 -14.00
CA GLN A 214 10.82 12.54 -14.02
C GLN A 214 12.30 12.89 -13.82
N LYS A 215 13.04 12.16 -12.96
CA LYS A 215 14.47 12.41 -12.74
C LYS A 215 15.30 12.17 -13.99
N GLU A 216 14.90 11.20 -14.81
CA GLU A 216 15.57 10.91 -16.09
C GLU A 216 15.12 11.87 -17.20
N ILE A 217 13.82 12.11 -17.35
CA ILE A 217 13.27 12.92 -18.46
C ILE A 217 13.55 14.42 -18.25
N LEU A 218 13.53 14.88 -17.00
CA LEU A 218 13.69 16.28 -16.59
C LEU A 218 14.92 16.45 -15.68
N ALA A 219 16.02 15.79 -16.03
CA ALA A 219 17.27 15.78 -15.27
C ALA A 219 17.78 17.20 -14.93
N GLU A 220 17.49 18.20 -15.77
CA GLU A 220 17.90 19.59 -15.57
C GLU A 220 17.24 20.28 -14.36
N LEU A 221 16.15 19.71 -13.84
CA LEU A 221 15.41 20.31 -12.73
C LEU A 221 15.92 19.88 -11.36
N HIS A 222 16.65 18.76 -11.29
CA HIS A 222 17.08 18.13 -10.03
C HIS A 222 15.95 18.00 -9.00
N LEU A 223 14.74 17.71 -9.49
CA LEU A 223 13.54 17.60 -8.68
C LEU A 223 13.48 16.19 -8.07
N ASP A 224 13.24 16.13 -6.76
CA ASP A 224 13.12 14.89 -6.01
C ASP A 224 11.96 14.98 -5.02
N ILE A 225 10.89 14.20 -5.25
CA ILE A 225 9.73 14.11 -4.35
C ILE A 225 9.78 12.91 -3.41
N SER A 226 10.92 12.20 -3.32
CA SER A 226 11.13 11.14 -2.32
C SER A 226 10.78 11.54 -0.89
N PRO A 227 11.08 12.77 -0.40
CA PRO A 227 10.67 13.19 0.95
C PRO A 227 9.16 13.21 1.14
N PHE A 228 8.41 13.68 0.13
CA PHE A 228 6.95 13.65 0.15
C PHE A 228 6.42 12.21 0.14
N ILE A 229 6.94 11.37 -0.76
CA ILE A 229 6.55 9.96 -0.88
C ILE A 229 6.78 9.22 0.44
N ALA A 230 7.93 9.45 1.10
CA ALA A 230 8.26 8.84 2.39
C ALA A 230 7.32 9.26 3.53
N LYS A 231 6.83 10.51 3.53
CA LYS A 231 5.82 10.96 4.49
C LYS A 231 4.46 10.34 4.17
N LEU A 232 4.07 10.34 2.89
CA LEU A 232 2.80 9.81 2.44
C LEU A 232 2.67 8.29 2.70
N SER A 233 3.74 7.51 2.49
CA SER A 233 3.74 6.06 2.75
C SER A 233 3.53 5.71 4.21
N LYS A 234 3.85 6.64 5.11
CA LYS A 234 3.63 6.54 6.56
C LYS A 234 2.34 7.23 7.01
N ALA A 235 1.45 7.60 6.08
CA ALA A 235 0.26 8.38 6.35
C ALA A 235 0.54 9.71 7.10
N PHE A 236 1.69 10.33 6.87
CA PHE A 236 2.21 11.49 7.60
C PHE A 236 2.36 11.30 9.12
N LEU A 237 2.45 10.04 9.57
CA LEU A 237 2.78 9.70 10.94
C LEU A 237 4.31 9.57 11.10
N PRO A 238 4.84 9.76 12.32
CA PRO A 238 6.22 9.42 12.60
C PRO A 238 6.52 7.95 12.34
N SER A 239 7.75 7.63 11.93
CA SER A 239 8.15 6.30 11.43
C SER A 239 7.74 5.14 12.35
N CYS A 240 8.01 5.27 13.65
CA CYS A 240 7.74 4.22 14.63
C CYS A 240 6.24 4.02 14.90
N VAL A 241 5.38 4.99 14.57
CA VAL A 241 3.96 4.98 14.97
C VAL A 241 3.14 3.98 14.15
N LEU A 242 3.35 3.94 12.83
CA LEU A 242 2.65 2.98 11.97
C LEU A 242 3.09 1.54 12.30
N GLU A 243 4.38 1.34 12.53
CA GLU A 243 4.94 0.05 12.96
C GLU A 243 4.35 -0.39 14.31
N LEU A 244 4.25 0.51 15.29
CA LEU A 244 3.62 0.21 16.59
C LEU A 244 2.14 -0.16 16.45
N GLU A 245 1.42 0.47 15.52
CA GLU A 245 0.02 0.15 15.24
C GLU A 245 -0.13 -1.25 14.64
N GLU A 246 0.78 -1.67 13.77
CA GLU A 246 0.84 -3.05 13.26
C GLU A 246 1.15 -4.06 14.37
N TYR A 247 1.93 -3.66 15.39
CA TYR A 247 2.21 -4.45 16.59
C TYR A 247 1.08 -4.39 17.64
N GLY A 248 0.01 -3.64 17.38
CA GLY A 248 -1.19 -3.63 18.20
C GLY A 248 -1.32 -2.46 19.18
N LEU A 249 -0.48 -1.42 19.09
CA LEU A 249 -0.67 -0.15 19.81
C LEU A 249 -1.30 0.89 18.88
N PRO A 250 -2.61 1.17 18.98
CA PRO A 250 -3.29 2.13 18.11
C PRO A 250 -2.63 3.50 18.12
N ARG A 251 -2.51 4.15 16.95
CA ARG A 251 -1.84 5.46 16.86
C ARG A 251 -2.48 6.53 17.74
N MET A 252 -3.76 6.42 18.07
CA MET A 252 -4.46 7.35 18.98
C MET A 252 -3.88 7.29 20.40
N LEU A 253 -3.56 6.08 20.88
CA LEU A 253 -2.84 5.92 22.15
C LEU A 253 -1.43 6.47 22.04
N THR A 254 -0.71 6.14 20.96
CA THR A 254 0.65 6.64 20.72
C THR A 254 0.72 8.17 20.77
N LYS A 255 -0.27 8.87 20.22
CA LYS A 255 -0.41 10.34 20.35
C LYS A 255 -0.60 10.79 21.80
N LYS A 256 -1.47 10.14 22.57
CA LYS A 256 -1.66 10.45 24.00
C LYS A 256 -0.35 10.27 24.77
N LEU A 257 0.40 9.21 24.50
CA LEU A 257 1.72 8.95 25.09
C LEU A 257 2.74 10.05 24.72
N HIS A 258 2.75 10.48 23.45
CA HIS A 258 3.59 11.57 22.97
C HIS A 258 3.28 12.89 23.69
N THR A 259 2.02 13.31 23.70
CA THR A 259 1.55 14.54 24.34
C THR A 259 1.85 14.55 25.84
N ALA A 260 1.75 13.39 26.48
CA ALA A 260 2.10 13.19 27.88
C ALA A 260 3.63 13.18 28.15
N LYS A 261 4.46 13.32 27.12
CA LYS A 261 5.92 13.29 27.16
C LYS A 261 6.49 11.99 27.74
N ILE A 262 5.78 10.89 27.54
CA ILE A 262 6.23 9.55 27.96
C ILE A 262 7.33 9.08 27.00
N LEU A 263 7.12 9.27 25.70
CA LEU A 263 8.11 8.98 24.67
C LEU A 263 7.99 9.98 23.51
N ASN A 264 9.13 10.42 22.97
CA ASN A 264 9.14 11.31 21.82
C ASN A 264 9.11 10.53 20.51
N PHE A 265 7.92 10.32 19.95
CA PHE A 265 7.76 9.61 18.67
C PHE A 265 8.18 10.42 17.44
N GLU A 266 8.41 11.74 17.57
CA GLU A 266 8.95 12.57 16.48
C GLU A 266 10.47 12.46 16.34
N ASP A 267 11.15 11.74 17.24
CA ASP A 267 12.57 11.46 17.12
C ASP A 267 12.85 10.50 15.95
N GLU A 268 13.54 10.99 14.92
CA GLU A 268 13.90 10.20 13.74
C GLU A 268 14.80 9.01 14.07
N GLY A 269 15.51 9.03 15.21
CA GLY A 269 16.34 7.94 15.70
C GLY A 269 15.58 6.87 16.49
N LEU A 270 14.29 7.09 16.82
CA LEU A 270 13.50 6.15 17.59
C LEU A 270 13.10 4.95 16.72
N THR A 271 13.77 3.83 16.95
CA THR A 271 13.42 2.54 16.33
C THR A 271 12.26 1.87 17.07
N LEU A 272 11.53 1.00 16.38
CA LEU A 272 10.50 0.15 17.00
C LEU A 272 11.02 -0.56 18.25
N HIS A 273 12.19 -1.20 18.18
CA HIS A 273 12.74 -1.93 19.32
C HIS A 273 13.02 -1.02 20.52
N ALA A 274 13.63 0.14 20.28
CA ALA A 274 13.87 1.12 21.34
C ALA A 274 12.56 1.65 21.95
N ALA A 275 11.52 1.85 21.13
CA ALA A 275 10.21 2.25 21.62
C ALA A 275 9.54 1.18 22.48
N LEU A 276 9.60 -0.09 22.05
CA LEU A 276 9.05 -1.23 22.81
C LEU A 276 9.77 -1.41 24.15
N GLU A 277 11.10 -1.33 24.18
CA GLU A 277 11.88 -1.39 25.42
C GLU A 277 11.56 -0.24 26.36
N ALA A 278 11.52 1.00 25.84
CA ALA A 278 11.21 2.18 26.64
C ALA A 278 9.81 2.11 27.26
N LEU A 279 8.80 1.62 26.50
CA LEU A 279 7.45 1.42 27.01
C LEU A 279 7.38 0.27 28.03
N GLY A 280 8.11 -0.83 27.81
CA GLY A 280 8.14 -1.98 28.71
C GLY A 280 8.80 -1.70 30.07
N GLN A 281 9.70 -0.72 30.15
CA GLN A 281 10.35 -0.31 31.41
C GLN A 281 9.46 0.53 32.33
N ILE A 282 8.35 1.07 31.82
CA ILE A 282 7.46 1.95 32.58
C ILE A 282 6.23 1.14 33.01
N PRO A 283 5.88 1.11 34.31
CA PRO A 283 4.65 0.46 34.76
C PRO A 283 3.42 1.02 34.05
N SER A 284 2.53 0.14 33.57
CA SER A 284 1.30 0.51 32.83
C SER A 284 0.45 1.51 33.61
N GLU A 285 0.32 1.35 34.92
CA GLU A 285 -0.40 2.28 35.81
C GLU A 285 0.17 3.70 35.78
N LYS A 286 1.51 3.83 35.70
CA LYS A 286 2.19 5.12 35.64
C LYS A 286 1.93 5.78 34.28
N ILE A 287 2.00 5.01 33.19
CA ILE A 287 1.66 5.48 31.85
C ILE A 287 0.20 5.98 31.83
N ALA A 288 -0.74 5.16 32.29
CA ALA A 288 -2.15 5.45 32.30
C ALA A 288 -2.48 6.73 33.09
N LYS A 289 -1.84 6.92 34.24
CA LYS A 289 -2.02 8.11 35.08
C LYS A 289 -1.43 9.37 34.43
N THR A 290 -0.23 9.28 33.87
CA THR A 290 0.45 10.43 33.25
C THR A 290 -0.23 10.88 31.97
N ALA A 291 -0.69 9.94 31.13
CA ALA A 291 -1.40 10.24 29.89
C ALA A 291 -2.92 10.42 30.06
N GLN A 292 -3.45 10.35 31.29
CA GLN A 292 -4.87 10.48 31.59
C GLN A 292 -5.75 9.55 30.75
N LEU A 293 -5.32 8.29 30.60
CA LEU A 293 -5.99 7.29 29.79
C LEU A 293 -7.34 6.90 30.41
N ASP A 294 -8.35 6.74 29.56
CA ASP A 294 -9.66 6.19 29.95
C ASP A 294 -9.59 4.66 30.15
N ASP A 295 -10.70 4.04 30.55
CA ASP A 295 -10.71 2.61 30.86
C ASP A 295 -10.47 1.72 29.62
N PHE A 296 -10.88 2.19 28.44
CA PHE A 296 -10.66 1.45 27.19
C PHE A 296 -9.20 1.58 26.72
N ASP A 297 -8.66 2.78 26.75
CA ASP A 297 -7.25 3.07 26.50
C ASP A 297 -6.33 2.22 27.39
N ARG A 298 -6.65 2.13 28.69
CA ARG A 298 -5.90 1.31 29.65
C ARG A 298 -5.91 -0.15 29.28
N TYR A 299 -7.08 -0.68 28.96
CA TYR A 299 -7.23 -2.08 28.53
C TYR A 299 -6.34 -2.39 27.31
N VAL A 300 -6.36 -1.51 26.30
CA VAL A 300 -5.55 -1.71 25.09
C VAL A 300 -4.05 -1.62 25.41
N LEU A 301 -3.63 -0.64 26.23
CA LEU A 301 -2.23 -0.50 26.65
C LEU A 301 -1.72 -1.72 27.43
N GLU A 302 -2.50 -2.22 28.39
CA GLU A 302 -2.15 -3.40 29.17
C GLU A 302 -2.03 -4.64 28.28
N TYR A 303 -3.01 -4.85 27.39
CA TYR A 303 -2.97 -5.94 26.42
C TYR A 303 -1.72 -5.89 25.54
N PHE A 304 -1.35 -4.70 25.07
CA PHE A 304 -0.14 -4.48 24.27
C PHE A 304 1.14 -4.79 25.06
N LEU A 305 1.28 -4.26 26.28
CA LEU A 305 2.46 -4.48 27.12
C LEU A 305 2.61 -5.95 27.57
N GLU A 306 1.51 -6.64 27.87
CA GLU A 306 1.52 -8.09 28.13
C GLU A 306 1.99 -8.89 26.91
N GLY A 307 1.60 -8.46 25.71
CA GLY A 307 2.03 -9.08 24.46
C GLY A 307 3.54 -8.97 24.24
N ILE A 308 4.14 -7.82 24.56
CA ILE A 308 5.58 -7.58 24.42
C ILE A 308 6.39 -8.34 25.47
N ALA A 309 5.92 -8.40 26.72
CA ALA A 309 6.67 -9.03 27.82
C ALA A 309 6.81 -10.56 27.72
N ARG A 310 6.13 -11.22 26.77
CA ARG A 310 6.19 -12.67 26.52
C ARG A 310 7.24 -13.07 25.46
N HIS A 311 7.98 -12.11 24.93
CA HIS A 311 9.09 -12.29 24.00
C HIS A 311 10.41 -11.83 24.63
#